data_AF-A0A9P4GKV4-F1
#
_entry.id   AF-A0A9P4GKV4-F1
#
_cell.length_a   1.000
_cell.length_b   1.000
_cell.length_c   1.000
_cell.angle_alpha   90.00
_cell.angle_beta   90.00
_cell.angle_gamma   90.00
#
_symmetry.space_group_name_H-M   'P 1'
#
loop_
_entity.id
_entity.type
_entity.pdbx_description
1 polymer ?
#
loop_
_entity_poly.entity_id
_entity_poly.type
_entity_poly.pdbx_seq_one_letter_code
_entity_poly.pdbx_strand_id
1 'polypeptide(L)'
;EIGGLDPNSTSIPPTHNDPPPPYPGSELTGLPTSTEERYVGPPDTRKPDSPKEQLRRCLIEIVAISVNANFDELNSALYDKVTTSHTTSILCDEEREYLLHLSQLVQKLHEKARRNQVNTMLRADKMEVYKAIYEPIRLLDTSLEAHALDLVASYTDIARHPDAESARQHSTLLAHWAQN
;
A
#
# COMPACT_ATOMS: atom_id res chain seq x y z
N GLU A 1 -74.98 -3.18 -54.41
CA GLU A 1 -73.89 -4.18 -54.55
C GLU A 1 -72.78 -3.77 -53.58
N ILE A 2 -72.68 -4.42 -52.42
CA ILE A 2 -71.71 -5.48 -52.04
C ILE A 2 -70.25 -4.97 -52.19
N GLY A 3 -69.39 -4.89 -51.17
CA GLY A 3 -69.47 -5.34 -49.78
C GLY A 3 -68.11 -5.27 -49.05
N GLY A 4 -68.13 -5.58 -47.74
CA GLY A 4 -66.99 -6.04 -46.90
C GLY A 4 -66.07 -4.96 -46.32
N LEU A 5 -65.62 -4.98 -45.05
CA LEU A 5 -65.65 -5.97 -43.97
C LEU A 5 -65.69 -5.25 -42.60
N ASP A 6 -66.31 -5.89 -41.62
CA ASP A 6 -66.60 -5.41 -40.27
C ASP A 6 -65.37 -5.11 -39.37
N PRO A 7 -65.49 -4.21 -38.38
CA PRO A 7 -64.56 -4.12 -37.26
C PRO A 7 -64.94 -5.18 -36.21
N ASN A 8 -64.29 -6.35 -36.26
CA ASN A 8 -64.57 -7.39 -35.29
C ASN A 8 -63.84 -7.12 -33.95
N SER A 9 -64.68 -7.06 -32.92
CA SER A 9 -64.41 -7.09 -31.49
C SER A 9 -63.33 -8.09 -31.04
N THR A 10 -62.69 -7.79 -29.90
CA THR A 10 -62.64 -8.65 -28.70
C THR A 10 -61.24 -8.81 -28.06
N SER A 11 -61.20 -8.50 -26.76
CA SER A 11 -60.40 -9.07 -25.67
C SER A 11 -58.98 -8.59 -25.34
N ILE A 12 -58.90 -7.93 -24.18
CA ILE A 12 -57.79 -7.94 -23.21
C ILE A 12 -58.18 -8.97 -22.12
N PRO A 13 -57.30 -9.56 -21.26
CA PRO A 13 -55.98 -10.19 -21.41
C PRO A 13 -56.03 -11.70 -20.94
N PRO A 14 -54.90 -12.38 -20.71
CA PRO A 14 -54.50 -12.51 -19.31
C PRO A 14 -53.02 -12.20 -19.05
N THR A 15 -52.80 -11.42 -18.00
CA THR A 15 -51.54 -11.23 -17.28
C THR A 15 -50.99 -12.60 -16.84
N HIS A 16 -50.02 -13.12 -17.58
CA HIS A 16 -49.21 -14.24 -17.13
C HIS A 16 -48.05 -13.69 -16.30
N ASN A 17 -48.25 -13.58 -14.99
CA ASN A 17 -47.19 -13.44 -14.01
C ASN A 17 -46.43 -14.79 -13.92
N ASP A 18 -45.58 -15.07 -14.91
CA ASP A 18 -44.52 -16.06 -14.71
C ASP A 18 -43.31 -15.38 -14.06
N PRO A 19 -42.87 -15.79 -12.86
CA PRO A 19 -41.54 -15.42 -12.40
C PRO A 19 -40.51 -16.08 -13.34
N PRO A 20 -39.39 -15.40 -13.66
CA PRO A 20 -38.34 -16.03 -14.46
C PRO A 20 -37.82 -17.29 -13.75
N PRO A 21 -37.39 -18.31 -14.51
CA PRO A 21 -36.93 -19.57 -13.94
C PRO A 21 -35.73 -19.34 -12.99
N PRO A 22 -35.62 -20.12 -11.91
CA PRO A 22 -34.48 -20.01 -11.00
C PRO A 22 -33.22 -20.41 -11.76
N TYR A 23 -32.29 -19.45 -11.90
CA TYR A 23 -30.97 -19.75 -12.44
C TYR A 23 -30.31 -20.83 -11.56
N PRO A 24 -29.83 -21.95 -12.15
CA PRO A 24 -29.00 -22.89 -11.41
C PRO A 24 -27.76 -22.15 -10.93
N GLY A 25 -27.44 -22.35 -9.64
CA GLY A 25 -26.47 -21.59 -8.88
C GLY A 25 -25.18 -21.33 -9.65
N SER A 26 -24.87 -20.05 -9.87
CA SER A 26 -23.49 -19.63 -9.98
C SER A 26 -22.86 -19.77 -8.60
N GLU A 27 -22.47 -21.00 -8.26
CA GLU A 27 -21.35 -21.28 -7.38
C GLU A 27 -20.09 -20.77 -8.07
N LEU A 28 -19.92 -19.45 -8.09
CA LEU A 28 -18.63 -18.80 -8.25
C LEU A 28 -18.30 -18.07 -6.95
N THR A 29 -18.49 -18.77 -5.83
CA THR A 29 -17.79 -18.49 -4.58
C THR A 29 -16.39 -19.05 -4.72
N GLY A 30 -15.57 -18.29 -5.41
CA GLY A 30 -14.20 -18.65 -5.72
C GLY A 30 -13.52 -17.56 -6.54
N LEU A 31 -13.92 -16.31 -6.34
CA LEU A 31 -12.98 -15.23 -6.60
C LEU A 31 -11.79 -15.55 -5.69
N PRO A 32 -10.56 -15.77 -6.21
CA PRO A 32 -9.40 -15.76 -5.34
C PRO A 32 -9.46 -14.39 -4.68
N THR A 33 -9.75 -14.41 -3.38
CA THR A 33 -9.57 -13.26 -2.52
C THR A 33 -8.16 -12.82 -2.85
N SER A 34 -8.04 -11.62 -3.43
CA SER A 34 -6.77 -10.97 -3.69
C SER A 34 -5.85 -11.37 -2.56
N THR A 35 -4.77 -12.09 -2.87
CA THR A 35 -3.74 -12.42 -1.89
C THR A 35 -3.12 -11.07 -1.51
N GLU A 36 -3.81 -10.32 -0.65
CA GLU A 36 -3.16 -9.45 0.31
C GLU A 36 -2.31 -10.43 1.11
N GLU A 37 -1.08 -10.63 0.64
CA GLU A 37 -0.01 -11.16 1.47
C GLU A 37 0.06 -10.21 2.65
N ARG A 38 -0.72 -10.53 3.70
CA ARG A 38 -0.80 -9.73 4.91
C ARG A 38 0.61 -9.71 5.44
N TYR A 39 1.20 -8.53 5.49
CA TYR A 39 2.47 -8.34 6.16
C TYR A 39 2.35 -8.91 7.58
N VAL A 40 3.11 -9.96 7.87
CA VAL A 40 3.08 -10.63 9.18
C VAL A 40 4.22 -10.04 9.99
N GLY A 41 3.87 -9.14 10.91
CA GLY A 41 4.80 -8.63 11.91
C GLY A 41 4.91 -9.58 13.12
N PRO A 42 5.93 -9.42 13.98
CA PRO A 42 6.02 -10.17 15.22
C PRO A 42 4.79 -9.93 16.13
N PRO A 43 4.36 -10.93 16.93
CA PRO A 43 3.14 -10.85 17.74
C PRO A 43 3.20 -9.80 18.86
N ASP A 44 4.39 -9.38 19.29
CA ASP A 44 4.60 -8.44 20.39
C ASP A 44 5.12 -7.07 19.94
N THR A 45 5.09 -6.78 18.63
CA THR A 45 5.70 -5.57 18.10
C THR A 45 4.88 -4.35 18.50
N ARG A 46 5.48 -3.48 19.33
CA ARG A 46 4.90 -2.19 19.67
C ARG A 46 5.69 -1.09 18.97
N LYS A 47 4.96 -0.08 18.50
CA LYS A 47 5.53 1.18 18.05
C LYS A 47 6.44 1.75 19.15
N PRO A 48 7.70 2.09 18.83
CA PRO A 48 8.60 2.69 19.79
C PRO A 48 8.16 4.13 20.11
N ASP A 49 8.31 4.55 21.37
CA ASP A 49 8.01 5.92 21.80
C ASP A 49 9.02 6.95 21.27
N SER A 50 10.19 6.50 20.84
CA SER A 50 11.26 7.35 20.32
C SER A 50 11.11 7.57 18.81
N PRO A 51 10.97 8.83 18.34
CA PRO A 51 10.96 9.13 16.91
C PRO A 51 12.21 8.65 16.17
N LYS A 52 13.35 8.65 16.87
CA LYS A 52 14.62 8.16 16.36
C LYS A 52 14.58 6.65 16.07
N GLU A 53 14.05 5.89 17.03
CA GLU A 53 13.94 4.43 16.88
C GLU A 53 12.87 4.07 15.86
N GLN A 54 11.76 4.84 15.81
CA GLN A 54 10.73 4.66 14.79
C GLN A 54 11.31 4.86 13.39
N LEU A 55 12.02 5.98 13.15
CA LEU A 55 12.67 6.22 11.86
C LEU A 55 13.69 5.13 11.54
N ARG A 56 14.50 4.71 12.51
CA ARG A 56 15.48 3.63 12.33
C ARG A 56 14.82 2.33 11.87
N ARG A 57 13.74 1.90 12.52
CA ARG A 57 13.00 0.69 12.12
C ARG A 57 12.40 0.83 10.73
N CYS A 58 11.81 1.98 10.41
CA CYS A 58 11.30 2.24 9.06
C CYS A 58 12.39 2.13 7.99
N LEU A 59 13.58 2.68 8.24
CA LEU A 59 14.70 2.58 7.30
C LEU A 59 15.22 1.13 7.17
N ILE A 60 15.27 0.37 8.27
CA ILE A 60 15.66 -1.04 8.25
C ILE A 60 14.63 -1.86 7.46
N GLU A 61 13.33 -1.64 7.65
CA GLU A 61 12.26 -2.28 6.89
C GLU A 61 12.46 -2.07 5.38
N ILE A 62 12.63 -0.82 4.94
CA ILE A 62 12.80 -0.48 3.53
C ILE A 62 14.02 -1.21 2.92
N VAL A 63 15.15 -1.20 3.64
CA VAL A 63 16.37 -1.87 3.19
C VAL A 63 16.18 -3.40 3.17
N ALA A 64 15.54 -3.96 4.20
CA ALA A 64 15.27 -5.39 4.31
C ALA A 64 14.40 -5.89 3.15
N ILE A 65 13.33 -5.15 2.79
CA ILE A 65 12.52 -5.48 1.62
C ILE A 65 13.34 -5.35 0.34
N SER A 66 14.11 -4.26 0.19
CA SER A 66 14.91 -3.98 -1.00
C SER A 66 15.96 -5.06 -1.30
N VAL A 67 16.47 -5.74 -0.27
CA VAL A 67 17.46 -6.82 -0.39
C VAL A 67 16.87 -8.22 -0.21
N ASN A 68 15.53 -8.32 -0.07
CA ASN A 68 14.82 -9.57 0.21
C ASN A 68 15.44 -10.33 1.40
N ALA A 69 15.68 -9.60 2.50
CA ALA A 69 16.23 -10.15 3.72
C ALA A 69 15.29 -11.17 4.37
N ASN A 70 15.85 -12.11 5.13
CA ASN A 70 15.06 -13.01 5.96
C ASN A 70 14.53 -12.24 7.18
N PHE A 71 13.24 -11.92 7.17
CA PHE A 71 12.58 -11.18 8.24
C PHE A 71 12.50 -11.96 9.56
N ASP A 72 12.49 -13.29 9.54
CA ASP A 72 12.53 -14.09 10.77
C ASP A 72 13.89 -13.96 11.47
N GLU A 73 14.99 -14.00 10.71
CA GLU A 73 16.33 -13.74 11.24
C GLU A 73 16.48 -12.29 11.72
N LEU A 74 15.96 -11.34 10.94
CA LEU A 74 16.02 -9.93 11.28
C LEU A 74 15.23 -9.60 12.55
N ASN A 75 14.00 -10.11 12.68
CA ASN A 75 13.18 -9.99 13.88
C ASN A 75 13.86 -10.68 15.07
N SER A 76 14.47 -11.84 14.85
CA SER A 76 15.21 -12.52 15.92
C SER A 76 16.40 -11.71 16.42
N ALA A 77 17.14 -11.07 15.51
CA ALA A 77 18.26 -10.20 15.87
C ALA A 77 17.82 -8.89 16.55
N LEU A 78 16.67 -8.32 16.14
CA LEU A 78 16.16 -7.07 16.70
C LEU A 78 15.52 -7.24 18.09
N TYR A 79 14.86 -8.37 18.34
CA TYR A 79 14.12 -8.61 19.59
C TYR A 79 14.79 -9.60 20.55
N ASP A 80 15.95 -10.16 20.18
CA ASP A 80 16.67 -11.19 20.94
C ASP A 80 15.76 -12.38 21.33
N LYS A 81 14.88 -12.76 20.40
CA LYS A 81 13.89 -13.83 20.55
C LYS A 81 13.79 -14.62 19.27
N VAL A 82 13.80 -15.95 19.36
CA VAL A 82 13.63 -16.80 18.18
C VAL A 82 12.24 -16.57 17.58
N THR A 83 12.21 -15.99 16.38
CA THR A 83 10.99 -15.77 15.60
C THR A 83 10.95 -16.81 14.48
N THR A 84 9.90 -17.63 14.42
CA THR A 84 9.74 -18.70 13.41
C THR A 84 8.43 -18.56 12.63
N SER A 85 7.89 -17.34 12.57
CA SER A 85 6.50 -17.13 12.16
C SER A 85 6.34 -16.78 10.68
N HIS A 86 7.36 -17.00 9.85
CA HIS A 86 7.37 -16.56 8.45
C HIS A 86 6.99 -15.07 8.35
N THR A 87 7.63 -14.26 9.18
CA THR A 87 7.42 -12.82 9.20
C THR A 87 7.86 -12.20 7.87
N THR A 88 7.21 -11.11 7.48
CA THR A 88 7.51 -10.35 6.26
C THR A 88 7.70 -8.86 6.55
N SER A 89 7.68 -8.48 7.83
CA SER A 89 7.88 -7.11 8.29
C SER A 89 8.47 -7.11 9.70
N ILE A 90 9.23 -6.07 10.03
CA ILE A 90 9.65 -5.76 11.41
C ILE A 90 8.75 -4.73 12.09
N LEU A 91 7.81 -4.15 11.34
CA LEU A 91 6.92 -3.08 11.76
C LEU A 91 5.54 -3.62 12.13
N CYS A 92 4.87 -3.00 13.10
CA CYS A 92 3.45 -3.25 13.33
C CYS A 92 2.58 -2.60 12.24
N ASP A 93 1.31 -2.98 12.18
CA ASP A 93 0.36 -2.51 11.16
C ASP A 93 0.26 -0.97 11.16
N GLU A 94 0.20 -0.34 12.33
CA GLU A 94 0.14 1.13 12.47
C GLU A 94 1.44 1.81 12.00
N GLU A 95 2.59 1.17 12.22
CA GLU A 95 3.88 1.70 11.76
C GLU A 95 3.98 1.63 10.23
N ARG A 96 3.51 0.56 9.61
CA ARG A 96 3.50 0.42 8.14
C ARG A 96 2.54 1.40 7.48
N GLU A 97 1.35 1.57 8.04
CA GLU A 97 0.38 2.56 7.53
C GLU A 97 0.97 3.97 7.63
N TYR A 98 1.61 4.28 8.76
CA TYR A 98 2.31 5.55 8.94
C TYR A 98 3.47 5.72 7.94
N LEU A 99 4.27 4.67 7.71
CA LEU A 99 5.37 4.70 6.75
C LEU A 99 4.87 4.92 5.32
N LEU A 100 3.78 4.26 4.93
CA LEU A 100 3.13 4.47 3.62
C LEU A 100 2.59 5.89 3.46
N HIS A 101 1.98 6.44 4.50
CA HIS A 101 1.53 7.84 4.49
C HIS A 101 2.72 8.79 4.28
N LEU A 102 3.78 8.58 5.05
CA LEU A 102 4.97 9.42 5.02
C LEU A 102 5.69 9.32 3.67
N SER A 103 5.79 8.13 3.07
CA SER A 103 6.41 7.93 1.77
C SER A 103 5.65 8.67 0.66
N GLN A 104 4.31 8.61 0.67
CA GLN A 104 3.46 9.34 -0.26
C GLN A 104 3.61 10.86 -0.07
N LEU A 105 3.71 11.32 1.17
CA LEU A 105 3.91 12.74 1.49
C LEU A 105 5.24 13.25 0.95
N VAL A 106 6.32 12.49 1.12
CA VAL A 106 7.64 12.82 0.57
C VAL A 106 7.61 12.87 -0.95
N GLN A 107 7.02 11.86 -1.63
CA GLN A 107 6.87 11.87 -3.09
C GLN A 107 6.10 13.12 -3.58
N LYS A 108 4.98 13.45 -2.94
CA LYS A 108 4.17 14.63 -3.26
C LYS A 108 4.96 15.94 -3.12
N LEU A 109 5.73 16.09 -2.04
CA LEU A 109 6.59 17.25 -1.84
C LEU A 109 7.72 17.28 -2.87
N HIS A 110 8.34 16.15 -3.17
CA HIS A 110 9.39 16.05 -4.18
C HIS A 110 8.87 16.46 -5.57
N GLU A 111 7.72 15.96 -6.00
CA GLU A 111 7.09 16.35 -7.28
C GLU A 111 6.81 17.85 -7.36
N LYS A 112 6.25 18.43 -6.30
CA LYS A 112 6.01 19.88 -6.22
C LYS A 112 7.32 20.67 -6.29
N ALA A 113 8.40 20.17 -5.68
CA ALA A 113 9.71 20.80 -5.77
C ALA A 113 10.23 20.76 -7.23
N ARG A 114 10.19 19.59 -7.88
CA ARG A 114 10.60 19.42 -9.29
C ARG A 114 9.83 20.33 -10.25
N ARG A 115 8.55 20.58 -9.98
CA ARG A 115 7.69 21.46 -10.80
C ARG A 115 7.81 22.95 -10.44
N ASN A 116 8.75 23.35 -9.57
CA ASN A 116 8.88 24.72 -9.05
C ASN A 116 7.62 25.26 -8.33
N GLN A 117 6.84 24.37 -7.70
CA GLN A 117 5.59 24.66 -6.99
C GLN A 117 5.77 24.67 -5.46
N VAL A 118 6.98 24.99 -4.97
CA VAL A 118 7.35 24.96 -3.54
C VAL A 118 6.50 25.91 -2.68
N ASN A 119 6.02 27.01 -3.28
CA ASN A 119 5.09 27.97 -2.68
C ASN A 119 3.67 27.40 -2.45
N THR A 120 3.29 26.33 -3.15
CA THR A 120 1.98 25.67 -3.02
C THR A 120 1.98 24.50 -2.02
N MET A 121 3.14 24.20 -1.44
CA MET A 121 3.27 23.14 -0.45
C MET A 121 2.69 23.62 0.89
N LEU A 122 1.86 22.80 1.51
CA LEU A 122 1.30 23.10 2.82
C LEU A 122 2.42 23.11 3.87
N ARG A 123 2.37 24.07 4.79
CA ARG A 123 3.32 24.14 5.90
C ARG A 123 3.22 22.92 6.81
N ALA A 124 2.01 22.38 6.98
CA ALA A 124 1.76 21.16 7.76
C ALA A 124 2.52 19.97 7.17
N ASP A 125 2.33 19.67 5.88
CA ASP A 125 3.05 18.62 5.15
C ASP A 125 4.58 18.72 5.32
N LYS A 126 5.14 19.93 5.15
CA LYS A 126 6.59 20.17 5.34
C LYS A 126 7.03 19.89 6.77
N MET A 127 6.24 20.35 7.75
CA MET A 127 6.56 20.20 9.16
C MET A 127 6.47 18.75 9.61
N GLU A 128 5.53 17.99 9.06
CA GLU A 128 5.39 16.57 9.32
C GLU A 128 6.60 15.79 8.83
N VAL A 129 7.01 15.96 7.57
CA VAL A 129 8.24 15.35 7.04
C VAL A 129 9.47 15.79 7.83
N TYR A 130 9.55 17.06 8.21
CA TYR A 130 10.63 17.57 9.04
C TYR A 130 10.72 16.84 10.39
N LYS A 131 9.61 16.71 11.10
CA LYS A 131 9.57 16.06 12.43
C LYS A 131 9.73 14.55 12.36
N ALA A 132 9.23 13.92 11.31
CA ALA A 132 9.24 12.46 11.17
C ALA A 132 10.58 11.92 10.65
N ILE A 133 11.28 12.69 9.80
CA ILE A 133 12.49 12.24 9.12
C ILE A 133 13.68 13.13 9.45
N TYR A 134 13.57 14.43 9.20
CA TYR A 134 14.72 15.34 9.26
C TYR A 134 15.26 15.57 10.67
N GLU A 135 14.39 15.77 11.65
CA GLU A 135 14.77 15.95 13.04
C GLU A 135 15.37 14.64 13.63
N PRO A 136 14.76 13.46 13.46
CA PRO A 136 15.33 12.22 13.98
C PRO A 136 16.61 11.77 13.27
N ILE A 137 16.76 12.00 11.94
CA ILE A 137 17.98 11.61 11.22
C ILE A 137 19.18 12.43 11.67
N ARG A 138 19.00 13.72 12.02
CA ARG A 138 20.06 14.56 12.59
C ARG A 138 20.59 14.04 13.93
N LEU A 139 19.78 13.27 14.65
CA LEU A 139 20.17 12.61 15.90
C LEU A 139 20.84 11.24 15.67
N LEU A 140 20.71 10.68 14.47
CA LEU A 140 21.35 9.44 14.05
C LEU A 140 22.69 9.72 13.39
N ASP A 141 22.65 10.36 12.22
CA ASP A 141 23.80 10.74 11.41
C ASP A 141 23.39 11.76 10.34
N THR A 142 24.03 12.93 10.32
CA THR A 142 23.78 13.98 9.33
C THR A 142 24.14 13.57 7.90
N SER A 143 25.03 12.59 7.69
CA SER A 143 25.35 12.14 6.32
C SER A 143 24.22 11.34 5.66
N LEU A 144 23.24 10.89 6.44
CA LEU A 144 22.11 10.11 5.97
C LEU A 144 20.90 10.97 5.58
N GLU A 145 20.92 12.30 5.76
CA GLU A 145 19.77 13.17 5.53
C GLU A 145 19.13 13.00 4.14
N ALA A 146 19.94 13.09 3.08
CA ALA A 146 19.46 12.94 1.71
C ALA A 146 18.99 11.50 1.42
N HIS A 147 19.77 10.51 1.85
CA HIS A 147 19.49 9.09 1.63
C HIS A 147 18.22 8.63 2.36
N ALA A 148 17.93 9.17 3.54
CA ALA A 148 16.76 8.81 4.33
C ALA A 148 15.46 9.28 3.64
N LEU A 149 15.45 10.45 3.02
CA LEU A 149 14.31 10.93 2.25
C LEU A 149 14.06 10.06 1.02
N ASP A 150 15.11 9.69 0.29
CA ASP A 150 15.00 8.82 -0.88
C ASP A 150 14.52 7.41 -0.50
N LEU A 151 15.07 6.84 0.58
CA LEU A 151 14.63 5.55 1.12
C LEU A 151 13.15 5.60 1.48
N VAL A 152 12.71 6.59 2.26
CA VAL A 152 11.30 6.71 2.65
C VAL A 152 10.42 6.92 1.42
N ALA A 153 10.83 7.74 0.45
CA ALA A 153 10.06 7.94 -0.78
C ALA A 153 9.88 6.64 -1.59
N SER A 154 10.88 5.75 -1.60
CA SER A 154 10.83 4.48 -2.33
C SER A 154 9.82 3.48 -1.76
N TYR A 155 9.43 3.61 -0.48
CA TYR A 155 8.53 2.67 0.17
C TYR A 155 7.14 2.61 -0.48
N THR A 156 6.64 3.72 -1.04
CA THR A 156 5.37 3.72 -1.78
C THR A 156 5.42 2.77 -2.98
N ASP A 157 6.56 2.70 -3.65
CA ASP A 157 6.73 1.87 -4.85
C ASP A 157 6.85 0.40 -4.46
N ILE A 158 7.58 0.11 -3.37
CA ILE A 158 7.66 -1.22 -2.74
C ILE A 158 6.27 -1.71 -2.32
N ALA A 159 5.49 -0.88 -1.62
CA ALA A 159 4.17 -1.25 -1.13
C ALA A 159 3.15 -1.54 -2.24
N ARG A 160 3.36 -1.01 -3.46
CA ARG A 160 2.51 -1.30 -4.63
C ARG A 160 2.80 -2.65 -5.27
N HIS A 161 3.97 -3.23 -5.02
CA HIS A 161 4.42 -4.50 -5.58
C HIS A 161 4.80 -5.47 -4.45
N PRO A 162 3.82 -6.07 -3.76
CA PRO A 162 4.09 -6.96 -2.62
C PRO A 162 4.82 -8.26 -3.02
N ASP A 163 4.67 -8.69 -4.28
CA ASP A 163 5.38 -9.86 -4.79
C ASP A 163 6.89 -9.56 -4.91
N ALA A 164 7.70 -10.36 -4.23
CA ALA A 164 9.16 -10.26 -4.20
C ALA A 164 9.80 -10.31 -5.58
N GLU A 165 9.18 -10.93 -6.59
CA GLU A 165 9.71 -10.99 -7.96
C GLU A 165 9.38 -9.72 -8.77
N SER A 166 8.16 -9.19 -8.61
CA SER A 166 7.74 -7.90 -9.19
C SER A 166 8.43 -6.69 -8.53
N ALA A 167 8.64 -6.74 -7.21
CA ALA A 167 9.44 -5.76 -6.47
C ALA A 167 10.89 -5.71 -6.96
N ARG A 168 11.47 -6.87 -7.31
CA ARG A 168 12.85 -6.98 -7.84
C ARG A 168 13.06 -6.23 -9.16
N GLN A 169 12.07 -6.24 -10.06
CA GLN A 169 12.20 -5.65 -11.40
C GLN A 169 11.91 -4.14 -11.43
N HIS A 170 11.04 -3.65 -10.56
CA HIS A 170 10.55 -2.26 -10.61
C HIS A 170 10.85 -1.42 -9.36
N SER A 171 11.21 -2.04 -8.24
CA SER A 171 11.17 -1.41 -6.91
C SER A 171 12.49 -1.50 -6.14
N THR A 172 13.61 -1.73 -6.83
CA THR A 172 14.94 -1.51 -6.22
C THR A 172 15.19 0.00 -6.10
N LEU A 173 15.92 0.45 -5.07
CA LEU A 173 16.42 1.84 -4.97
C LEU A 173 17.02 2.34 -6.29
N LEU A 174 17.73 1.45 -7.00
CA LEU A 174 18.29 1.69 -8.33
C LEU A 174 17.21 1.95 -9.41
N ALA A 175 16.09 1.22 -9.37
CA ALA A 175 14.97 1.43 -10.30
C ALA A 175 14.24 2.74 -10.00
N HIS A 176 14.02 3.07 -8.72
CA HIS A 176 13.46 4.36 -8.31
C HIS A 176 14.36 5.54 -8.74
N TRP A 177 15.69 5.39 -8.60
CA TRP A 177 16.65 6.40 -9.05
C TRP A 177 16.79 6.47 -10.58
N ALA A 178 16.58 5.37 -11.31
CA ALA A 178 16.61 5.36 -12.78
C ALA A 178 15.37 6.03 -13.42
N GLN A 179 14.26 6.13 -12.69
CA GLN A 179 13.02 6.77 -13.14
C GLN A 179 12.93 8.26 -12.74
N ASN A 180 13.81 8.74 -11.87
CA ASN A 180 13.86 10.13 -11.40
C ASN A 180 14.82 11.00 -12.21
#